data_AF-A0A7J7F5A3-F1
#
_entry.id   AF-A0A7J7F5A3-F1
#
_cell.length_a   1.000
_cell.length_b   1.000
_cell.length_c   1.000
_cell.angle_alpha   90.00
_cell.angle_beta   90.00
_cell.angle_gamma   90.00
#
_symmetry.space_group_name_H-M   'P 1'
#
loop_
_entity.id
_entity.type
_entity.pdbx_description
1 polymer ?
#
loop_
_entity_poly.entity_id
_entity_poly.type
_entity_poly.pdbx_seq_one_letter_code
_entity_poly.pdbx_strand_id
1 'polypeptide(L)'
;MRQHSDSEVACLAKEVYTEWRTFIEKHLDRPSIEVRSDTKTETFRKNAQKLLSEALELEMDHLLVENIEQETFHLCSRLINGPYRRTVRALVFTLKHRADIRAQVKNGSLPVGTFVQTHKK
;
A
#
# COMPACT_ATOMS: atom_id res chain seq x y z
N MET A 1 -20.42 -36.20 -1.02
CA MET A 1 -21.51 -35.47 -0.32
C MET A 1 -22.81 -35.43 -1.14
N ARG A 2 -22.84 -34.99 -2.41
CA ARG A 2 -24.08 -35.00 -3.22
C ARG A 2 -24.66 -36.39 -3.56
N GLN A 3 -23.83 -37.42 -3.48
CA GLN A 3 -24.21 -38.84 -3.64
C GLN A 3 -24.03 -39.58 -2.30
N HIS A 4 -24.26 -38.89 -1.18
CA HIS A 4 -24.17 -39.52 0.14
C HIS A 4 -25.27 -40.57 0.30
N SER A 5 -25.01 -41.60 1.10
CA SER A 5 -25.95 -42.69 1.36
C SER A 5 -27.17 -42.22 2.14
N ASP A 6 -26.99 -41.26 3.03
CA ASP A 6 -28.07 -40.52 3.69
C ASP A 6 -28.71 -39.54 2.70
N SER A 7 -30.01 -39.73 2.46
CA SER A 7 -30.82 -38.93 1.52
C SER A 7 -30.91 -37.46 1.93
N GLU A 8 -30.99 -37.15 3.23
CA GLU A 8 -31.11 -35.77 3.71
C GLU A 8 -29.80 -35.02 3.47
N VAL A 9 -28.68 -35.65 3.83
CA VAL A 9 -27.33 -35.12 3.57
C VAL A 9 -27.08 -34.94 2.07
N ALA A 10 -27.52 -35.89 1.25
CA ALA A 10 -27.38 -35.82 -0.21
C ALA A 10 -28.22 -34.68 -0.81
N CYS A 11 -29.43 -34.43 -0.27
CA CYS A 11 -30.32 -33.35 -0.69
C CYS A 11 -29.70 -31.98 -0.37
N LEU A 12 -29.34 -31.75 0.89
CA LEU A 12 -28.71 -30.51 1.34
C LEU A 12 -27.41 -30.22 0.60
N ALA A 13 -26.57 -31.24 0.37
CA ALA A 13 -25.34 -31.07 -0.38
C ALA A 13 -25.58 -30.70 -1.86
N LYS A 14 -26.71 -31.13 -2.47
CA LYS A 14 -27.10 -30.73 -3.82
C LYS A 14 -27.55 -29.28 -3.84
N GLU A 15 -28.37 -28.87 -2.87
CA GLU A 15 -28.84 -27.48 -2.75
C GLU A 15 -27.68 -26.50 -2.61
N VAL A 16 -26.78 -26.73 -1.64
CA VAL A 16 -25.59 -25.90 -1.45
C VAL A 16 -24.73 -25.84 -2.72
N TYR A 17 -24.52 -26.98 -3.38
CA TYR A 17 -23.76 -27.00 -4.63
C TYR A 17 -24.44 -26.18 -5.73
N THR A 18 -25.76 -26.29 -5.87
CA THR A 18 -26.50 -25.51 -6.86
C THR A 18 -26.45 -24.03 -6.56
N GLU A 19 -26.60 -23.62 -5.30
CA GLU A 19 -26.46 -22.22 -4.88
C GLU A 19 -25.08 -21.67 -5.20
N TRP A 20 -24.02 -22.40 -4.83
CA TRP A 20 -22.63 -22.01 -5.11
C TRP A 20 -22.35 -21.90 -6.60
N ARG A 21 -22.81 -22.88 -7.39
CA ARG A 21 -22.65 -22.85 -8.85
C ARG A 21 -23.36 -21.65 -9.46
N THR A 22 -24.61 -21.43 -9.07
CA THR A 22 -25.42 -20.31 -9.58
C THR A 22 -24.83 -18.97 -9.14
N PHE A 23 -24.28 -18.90 -7.93
CA PHE A 23 -23.58 -17.73 -7.42
C PHE A 23 -22.33 -17.43 -8.25
N ILE A 24 -21.50 -18.43 -8.58
CA ILE A 24 -20.32 -18.24 -9.42
C ILE A 24 -20.75 -17.78 -10.81
N GLU A 25 -21.70 -18.49 -11.45
CA GLU A 25 -22.21 -18.17 -12.79
C GLU A 25 -22.76 -16.74 -12.89
N LYS A 26 -23.50 -16.27 -11.87
CA LYS A 26 -24.05 -14.89 -11.80
C LYS A 26 -22.99 -13.80 -11.56
N HIS A 27 -21.77 -14.18 -11.18
CA HIS A 27 -20.72 -13.24 -10.80
C HIS A 27 -19.43 -13.42 -11.62
N LEU A 28 -19.49 -14.16 -12.74
CA LEU A 28 -18.34 -14.39 -13.63
C LEU A 28 -17.80 -13.10 -14.26
N ASP A 29 -18.66 -12.12 -14.48
CA ASP A 29 -18.36 -10.82 -15.08
C ASP A 29 -17.88 -9.78 -14.05
N ARG A 30 -17.86 -10.11 -12.76
CA ARG A 30 -17.36 -9.20 -11.74
C ARG A 30 -15.85 -9.01 -11.93
N PRO A 31 -15.37 -7.75 -12.00
CA PRO A 31 -13.95 -7.51 -12.02
C PRO A 31 -13.30 -8.07 -10.75
N SER A 32 -12.10 -8.62 -10.88
CA SER A 32 -11.30 -9.04 -9.74
C SER A 32 -11.09 -7.85 -8.81
N ILE A 33 -11.45 -7.99 -7.54
CA ILE A 33 -11.22 -6.95 -6.54
C ILE A 33 -9.70 -6.88 -6.29
N GLU A 34 -9.03 -5.90 -6.88
CA GLU A 34 -7.65 -5.57 -6.55
C GLU A 34 -7.61 -4.90 -5.18
N VAL A 35 -7.39 -5.68 -4.13
CA VAL A 35 -7.15 -5.13 -2.79
C VAL A 35 -5.72 -4.56 -2.75
N ARG A 36 -5.57 -3.27 -3.05
CA ARG A 36 -4.26 -2.59 -3.06
C ARG A 36 -3.58 -2.58 -1.68
N SER A 37 -4.35 -2.26 -0.65
CA SER A 37 -3.94 -2.29 0.77
C SER A 37 -5.19 -2.23 1.65
N ASP A 38 -5.09 -2.67 2.90
CA ASP A 38 -6.17 -2.42 3.87
C ASP A 38 -6.25 -0.92 4.21
N THR A 39 -7.43 -0.46 4.63
CA THR A 39 -7.70 0.97 4.93
C THR A 39 -6.72 1.56 5.94
N LYS A 40 -6.25 0.76 6.91
CA LYS A 40 -5.31 1.22 7.92
C LYS A 40 -3.93 1.45 7.30
N THR A 41 -3.46 0.53 6.46
CA THR A 41 -2.22 0.73 5.69
C THR A 41 -2.29 1.96 4.80
N GLU A 42 -3.38 2.16 4.06
CA GLU A 42 -3.56 3.35 3.22
C GLU A 42 -3.52 4.65 4.04
N THR A 43 -4.17 4.67 5.20
CA THR A 43 -4.18 5.84 6.10
C THR A 43 -2.78 6.17 6.59
N PHE A 44 -1.97 5.17 6.95
CA PHE A 44 -0.58 5.42 7.36
C PHE A 44 0.28 5.97 6.23
N ARG A 45 0.12 5.44 5.01
CA ARG A 45 0.87 5.91 3.84
C ARG A 45 0.49 7.34 3.46
N LYS A 46 -0.80 7.67 3.48
CA LYS A 46 -1.28 9.06 3.27
C LYS A 46 -0.73 10.02 4.33
N ASN A 47 -0.67 9.60 5.60
CA ASN A 47 -0.06 10.42 6.65
C ASN A 47 1.44 10.63 6.43
N ALA A 48 2.16 9.61 5.95
CA ALA A 48 3.57 9.76 5.59
C ALA A 48 3.76 10.74 4.42
N GLN A 49 2.94 10.63 3.38
CA GLN A 49 2.93 11.57 2.25
C GLN A 49 2.66 13.00 2.71
N LYS A 50 1.66 13.22 3.58
CA LYS A 50 1.38 14.54 4.16
C LYS A 50 2.60 15.13 4.89
N LEU A 51 3.27 14.35 5.72
CA LEU A 51 4.47 14.82 6.44
C LEU A 51 5.63 15.15 5.48
N LEU A 52 5.77 14.37 4.42
CA LEU A 52 6.78 14.60 3.38
C LEU A 52 6.45 15.82 2.52
N SER A 53 5.19 16.04 2.16
CA SER A 53 4.74 17.20 1.40
C SER A 53 4.95 18.49 2.18
N GLU A 54 4.62 18.49 3.49
CA GLU A 54 4.92 19.59 4.40
C GLU A 54 6.43 19.87 4.50
N ALA A 55 7.25 18.82 4.60
CA ALA A 55 8.70 18.97 4.68
C ALA A 55 9.34 19.45 3.38
N LEU A 56 8.73 19.09 2.25
CA LEU A 56 9.14 19.54 0.92
C LEU A 56 8.49 20.87 0.53
N GLU A 57 7.55 21.42 1.30
CA GLU A 57 6.79 22.61 0.89
C GLU A 57 6.15 22.40 -0.51
N LEU A 58 5.58 21.21 -0.74
CA LEU A 58 4.89 20.82 -1.97
C LEU A 58 3.45 20.42 -1.66
N GLU A 59 2.63 20.35 -2.71
CA GLU A 59 1.27 19.80 -2.60
C GLU A 59 1.31 18.31 -2.23
N MET A 60 0.28 17.85 -1.54
CA MET A 60 0.17 16.47 -1.05
C MET A 60 0.19 15.45 -2.19
N ASP A 61 -0.44 15.77 -3.32
CA ASP A 61 -0.56 14.91 -4.50
C ASP A 61 0.60 15.10 -5.50
N HIS A 62 1.67 15.78 -5.08
CA HIS A 62 2.83 15.99 -5.93
C HIS A 62 3.59 14.68 -6.14
N LEU A 63 3.88 14.33 -7.39
CA LEU A 63 4.51 13.05 -7.78
C LEU A 63 5.82 12.74 -7.04
N LEU A 64 6.63 13.76 -6.75
CA LEU A 64 7.86 13.60 -5.96
C LEU A 64 7.60 13.08 -4.53
N VAL A 65 6.54 13.56 -3.87
CA VAL A 65 6.15 13.12 -2.52
C VAL A 65 5.74 11.66 -2.56
N GLU A 66 4.91 11.30 -3.54
CA GLU A 66 4.48 9.92 -3.76
C GLU A 66 5.68 9.00 -4.02
N ASN A 67 6.59 9.39 -4.91
CA ASN A 67 7.77 8.60 -5.25
C ASN A 67 8.68 8.35 -4.05
N ILE A 68 8.91 9.36 -3.20
CA ILE A 68 9.73 9.19 -1.99
C ILE A 68 9.07 8.22 -1.01
N GLU A 69 7.76 8.33 -0.82
CA GLU A 69 7.02 7.42 0.06
C GLU A 69 7.01 5.99 -0.50
N GLN A 70 6.72 5.82 -1.80
CA GLN A 70 6.70 4.52 -2.47
C GLN A 70 8.07 3.84 -2.40
N GLU A 71 9.16 4.56 -2.68
CA GLU A 71 10.52 4.03 -2.59
C GLU A 71 10.86 3.62 -1.15
N THR A 72 10.45 4.42 -0.17
CA THR A 72 10.61 4.08 1.25
C THR A 72 9.83 2.83 1.63
N PHE A 73 8.60 2.70 1.14
CA PHE A 73 7.75 1.53 1.36
C PHE A 73 8.36 0.27 0.74
N HIS A 74 8.85 0.36 -0.50
CA HIS A 74 9.53 -0.74 -1.20
C HIS A 74 10.81 -1.17 -0.47
N LEU A 75 11.64 -0.21 -0.07
CA LEU A 75 12.87 -0.47 0.67
C LEU A 75 12.63 -1.12 2.04
N CYS A 76 11.47 -0.88 2.65
CA CYS A 76 11.06 -1.42 3.94
C CYS A 76 10.20 -2.68 3.85
N SER A 77 10.38 -3.48 2.78
CA SER A 77 9.69 -4.77 2.56
C SER A 77 8.18 -4.64 2.31
N ARG A 78 7.71 -3.48 1.83
CA ARG A 78 6.29 -3.22 1.53
C ARG A 78 5.37 -3.43 2.74
N LEU A 79 5.84 -3.05 3.92
CA LEU A 79 5.10 -3.16 5.18
C LEU A 79 5.24 -1.88 6.01
N ILE A 80 4.17 -1.49 6.69
CA ILE A 80 4.18 -0.38 7.67
C ILE A 80 4.78 -0.86 9.00
N ASN A 81 6.06 -1.20 8.97
CA ASN A 81 6.82 -1.72 10.10
C ASN A 81 7.62 -0.63 10.84
N GLY A 82 8.35 -1.01 11.88
CA GLY A 82 9.24 -0.12 12.62
C GLY A 82 10.29 0.59 11.73
N PRO A 83 11.01 -0.14 10.85
CA PRO A 83 11.93 0.44 9.86
C PRO A 83 11.29 1.51 8.97
N TYR A 84 10.12 1.24 8.39
CA TYR A 84 9.37 2.22 7.57
C TYR A 84 9.12 3.50 8.35
N ARG A 85 8.53 3.42 9.56
CA ARG A 85 8.22 4.60 10.37
C ARG A 85 9.47 5.35 10.83
N ARG A 86 10.59 4.66 11.08
CA ARG A 86 11.86 5.31 11.45
C ARG A 86 12.49 6.01 10.24
N THR A 87 12.45 5.39 9.07
CA THR A 87 12.99 5.95 7.83
C THR A 87 12.19 7.19 7.40
N VAL A 88 10.85 7.12 7.37
CA VAL A 88 10.00 8.29 7.07
C VAL A 88 10.31 9.47 7.99
N ARG A 89 10.42 9.25 9.31
CA ARG A 89 10.78 10.32 10.26
C ARG A 89 12.18 10.89 9.99
N ALA A 90 13.15 10.04 9.65
CA ALA A 90 14.50 10.49 9.31
C ALA A 90 14.48 11.38 8.05
N LEU A 91 13.77 10.96 7.01
CA LEU A 91 13.62 11.72 5.77
C LEU A 91 12.96 13.07 6.02
N VAL A 92 11.82 13.09 6.73
CA VAL A 92 11.10 14.33 7.09
C VAL A 92 11.99 15.28 7.88
N PHE A 93 12.72 14.77 8.87
CA PHE A 93 13.63 15.59 9.67
C PHE A 93 14.76 16.19 8.83
N THR A 94 15.40 15.38 7.98
CA THR A 94 16.43 15.86 7.05
C THR A 94 15.86 16.95 6.13
N LEU A 95 14.70 16.71 5.51
CA LEU A 95 14.10 17.65 4.57
C LEU A 95 13.68 18.96 5.24
N LYS A 96 13.17 18.92 6.48
CA LYS A 96 12.80 20.13 7.24
C LYS A 96 14.02 20.98 7.60
N HIS A 97 15.11 20.34 8.03
CA HIS A 97 16.24 21.06 8.64
C HIS A 97 17.45 21.28 7.71
N ARG A 98 17.53 20.60 6.56
CA ARG A 98 18.60 20.74 5.58
C ARG A 98 18.06 21.26 4.24
N ALA A 99 18.07 22.58 4.09
CA ALA A 99 17.52 23.27 2.92
C ALA A 99 18.30 22.96 1.62
N ASP A 100 19.60 22.71 1.74
CA ASP A 100 20.48 22.27 0.65
C ASP A 100 20.03 20.92 0.08
N ILE A 101 19.82 19.91 0.94
CA ILE A 101 19.33 18.60 0.54
C ILE A 101 17.91 18.70 -0.01
N ARG A 102 17.04 19.50 0.63
CA ARG A 102 15.68 19.75 0.14
C ARG A 102 15.70 20.31 -1.29
N ALA A 103 16.56 21.29 -1.58
CA ALA A 103 16.69 21.86 -2.92
C ALA A 103 17.22 20.83 -3.94
N GLN A 104 18.21 20.01 -3.55
CA GLN A 104 18.77 18.95 -4.41
C GLN A 104 17.76 17.84 -4.74
N VAL A 105 16.87 17.51 -3.81
CA VAL A 105 15.80 16.55 -4.05
C VAL A 105 14.72 17.16 -4.96
N LYS A 106 14.36 18.43 -4.74
CA LYS A 106 13.38 19.15 -5.58
C LYS A 106 13.83 19.30 -7.03
N ASN A 107 15.10 19.63 -7.25
CA ASN A 107 15.65 19.85 -8.60
C ASN A 107 16.12 18.56 -9.29
N GLY A 108 16.06 17.41 -8.61
CA GLY A 108 16.46 16.12 -9.13
C GLY A 108 17.97 15.85 -9.17
N SER A 109 18.79 16.75 -8.62
CA SER A 109 20.25 16.55 -8.50
C SER A 109 20.59 15.37 -7.59
N LEU A 110 19.78 15.15 -6.55
CA LEU A 110 19.86 13.97 -5.70
C LEU A 110 18.75 12.97 -6.06
N PRO A 111 19.07 11.80 -6.64
CA PRO A 111 18.07 10.78 -6.97
C PRO A 111 17.33 10.28 -5.73
N VAL A 112 16.01 10.10 -5.85
CA VAL A 112 15.13 9.65 -4.76
C VAL A 112 15.60 8.33 -4.15
N GLY A 113 15.96 7.34 -4.98
CA GLY A 113 16.46 6.05 -4.49
C GLY A 113 17.70 6.19 -3.61
N THR A 114 18.69 6.96 -4.05
CA THR A 114 19.92 7.23 -3.27
C THR A 114 19.62 7.99 -1.99
N PHE A 115 18.76 9.00 -2.06
CA PHE A 115 18.33 9.77 -0.89
C PHE A 115 17.67 8.89 0.17
N VAL A 116 16.72 8.04 -0.24
CA VAL A 116 15.98 7.15 0.65
C VAL A 116 16.91 6.08 1.25
N GLN A 117 17.78 5.48 0.44
CA GLN A 117 18.75 4.48 0.92
C GLN A 117 19.71 5.03 1.97
N THR A 118 20.19 6.26 1.78
CA THR A 118 21.12 6.92 2.73
C THR A 118 20.51 7.13 4.11
N HIS A 119 19.18 7.22 4.19
CA HIS A 119 18.43 7.48 5.43
C HIS A 119 17.69 6.25 5.97
N LYS A 120 17.89 5.07 5.36
CA LYS A 120 17.29 3.81 5.82
C LYS A 120 17.76 3.49 7.24
N LYS A 121 16.82 3.12 8.13
CA LYS A 121 17.10 2.74 9.53
C LYS A 121 16.56 1.37 9.92
#